data_AF-A0A950BML1-F1
#
_entry.id   AF-A0A950BML1-F1
#
_cell.length_a   1.000
_cell.length_b   1.000
_cell.length_c   1.000
_cell.angle_alpha   90.00
_cell.angle_beta   90.00
_cell.angle_gamma   90.00
#
_symmetry.space_group_name_H-M   'P 1'
#
loop_
_entity.id
_entity.type
_entity.pdbx_description
1 polymer ?
#
loop_
_entity_poly.entity_id
_entity_poly.type
_entity_poly.pdbx_seq_one_letter_code
_entity_poly.pdbx_strand_id
1 'polypeptide(L)'
;MSNFQRREFLTGAAAIAAASAVTMVGTRRADAGDPSFMNNVPDPLLSGKDLPTFKFELEKSEAKVIGKSTAREATVEQLPISKGIAGVSMKLEPGAMRELHWHATAAEWAFVIEGRTRTTVIDPQGNAETDDFGPGDVWY
;
A
#
# COMPACT_ATOMS: atom_id res chain seq x y z
N MET A 1 49.53 -9.72 3.60
CA MET A 1 48.25 -10.41 3.31
C MET A 1 47.73 -10.94 4.64
N SER A 2 46.82 -10.20 5.28
CA SER A 2 46.25 -10.56 6.58
C SER A 2 45.05 -11.49 6.34
N ASN A 3 45.19 -12.76 6.75
CA ASN A 3 44.14 -13.77 6.64
C ASN A 3 43.13 -13.60 7.79
N PHE A 4 42.14 -12.72 7.62
CA PHE A 4 40.93 -12.81 8.43
C PHE A 4 40.15 -14.06 8.01
N GLN A 5 40.20 -15.10 8.84
CA GLN A 5 39.43 -16.32 8.61
C GLN A 5 37.96 -16.07 8.97
N ARG A 6 37.06 -16.34 8.02
CA ARG A 6 35.58 -16.26 8.16
C ARG A 6 35.00 -16.92 9.42
N ARG A 7 35.76 -17.78 10.10
CA ARG A 7 35.35 -18.43 11.35
C ARG A 7 35.38 -17.49 12.57
N GLU A 8 36.27 -16.51 12.63
CA GLU A 8 36.34 -15.57 13.77
C GLU A 8 35.20 -14.54 13.77
N PHE A 9 34.69 -14.18 12.59
CA PHE A 9 33.52 -13.30 12.46
C PHE A 9 32.23 -13.96 12.98
N LEU A 10 32.07 -15.26 12.76
CA LEU A 10 30.88 -16.00 13.19
C LEU A 10 30.85 -16.27 14.70
N THR A 11 32.01 -16.47 15.34
CA THR A 11 32.10 -16.58 16.80
C THR A 11 31.85 -15.26 17.51
N GLY A 12 32.25 -14.12 16.92
CA GLY A 12 31.95 -12.78 17.46
C GLY A 12 30.44 -12.44 17.42
N ALA A 13 29.75 -12.80 16.34
CA ALA A 13 28.31 -12.56 16.20
C ALA A 13 27.46 -13.39 17.17
N ALA A 14 27.86 -14.61 17.49
CA ALA A 14 27.14 -15.47 18.44
C ALA A 14 27.25 -14.98 19.90
N ALA A 15 28.36 -14.34 20.28
CA ALA A 15 28.57 -13.83 21.63
C ALA A 15 27.75 -12.57 21.94
N ILE A 16 27.47 -11.74 20.93
CA ILE A 16 26.64 -10.53 21.10
C ILE A 16 25.15 -10.90 21.25
N ALA A 17 24.70 -11.98 20.63
CA ALA A 17 23.32 -12.46 20.76
C ALA A 17 22.98 -13.01 22.18
N ALA A 18 23.98 -13.43 22.96
CA ALA A 18 23.77 -13.98 24.30
C ALA A 18 23.73 -12.92 25.42
N ALA A 19 24.19 -11.68 25.16
CA ALA A 19 24.31 -10.64 26.18
C ALA A 19 23.20 -9.57 26.16
N SER A 20 22.24 -9.66 25.23
CA SER A 20 21.05 -8.80 25.19
C SER A 20 19.82 -9.48 25.80
N ALA A 21 20.00 -10.18 26.93
CA ALA A 21 18.88 -10.65 27.76
C ALA A 21 18.35 -9.50 28.66
N VAL A 22 18.08 -8.34 28.05
CA VAL A 22 17.40 -7.22 28.70
C VAL A 22 15.91 -7.37 28.42
N THR A 23 15.23 -7.99 29.38
CA THR A 23 13.84 -7.71 29.78
C THR A 23 12.86 -7.45 28.63
N MET A 24 12.55 -8.49 27.85
CA MET A 24 11.30 -8.53 27.09
C MET A 24 10.14 -8.62 28.09
N VAL A 25 9.64 -7.45 28.48
CA VAL A 25 8.26 -7.28 29.00
C VAL A 25 7.37 -8.11 28.09
N GLY A 26 6.69 -9.11 28.67
CA GLY A 26 6.02 -10.18 27.94
C GLY A 26 5.33 -9.67 26.68
N THR A 27 5.87 -10.04 25.53
CA THR A 27 5.18 -9.89 24.26
C THR A 27 4.01 -10.85 24.32
N ARG A 28 2.86 -10.35 24.77
CA ARG A 28 1.59 -11.05 24.57
C ARG A 28 1.52 -11.38 23.09
N ARG A 29 1.37 -12.65 22.75
CA ARG A 29 0.92 -13.01 21.41
C ARG A 29 -0.35 -12.21 21.16
N ALA A 30 -0.45 -11.56 20.02
CA ALA A 30 -1.71 -10.99 19.60
C ALA A 30 -2.66 -12.18 19.42
N ASP A 31 -3.50 -12.43 20.42
CA ASP A 31 -4.60 -13.37 20.29
C ASP A 31 -5.54 -12.79 19.23
N ALA A 32 -5.80 -13.58 18.19
CA ALA A 32 -6.77 -13.20 17.18
C ALA A 32 -8.11 -12.96 17.86
N GLY A 33 -8.61 -11.72 17.79
CA GLY A 33 -9.87 -11.33 18.41
C GLY A 33 -9.76 -10.41 19.63
N ASP A 34 -8.63 -9.73 19.85
CA ASP A 34 -8.57 -8.62 20.83
C ASP A 34 -9.62 -7.55 20.50
N PRO A 35 -10.69 -7.41 21.32
CA PRO A 35 -11.77 -6.47 21.06
C PRO A 35 -11.40 -5.04 21.47
N SER A 36 -10.20 -4.78 21.98
CA SER A 36 -9.75 -3.45 22.40
C SER A 36 -9.66 -2.42 21.26
N PHE A 37 -9.68 -2.88 20.00
CA PHE A 37 -9.79 -2.04 18.80
C PHE A 37 -11.23 -1.91 18.24
N MET A 38 -12.22 -2.58 18.82
CA MET A 38 -13.61 -2.34 18.45
C MET A 38 -14.09 -1.07 19.13
N ASN A 39 -13.98 0.04 18.40
CA ASN A 39 -14.64 1.28 18.73
C ASN A 39 -16.15 0.98 18.85
N ASN A 40 -16.65 0.79 20.08
CA ASN A 40 -18.06 0.49 20.41
C ASN A 40 -19.02 1.66 20.09
N VAL A 41 -18.58 2.62 19.28
CA VAL A 41 -19.42 3.65 18.69
C VAL A 41 -19.78 3.15 17.29
N PRO A 42 -21.04 2.71 17.07
CA PRO A 42 -21.49 2.31 15.75
C PRO A 42 -21.26 3.48 14.77
N ASP A 43 -20.63 3.21 13.64
CA ASP A 43 -20.51 4.19 12.56
C ASP A 43 -21.90 4.76 12.26
N PRO A 44 -22.11 6.10 12.27
CA PRO A 44 -23.41 6.69 11.95
C PRO A 44 -24.01 6.19 10.63
N LEU A 45 -23.18 5.83 9.65
CA LEU A 45 -23.63 5.25 8.38
C LEU A 45 -24.15 3.82 8.52
N LEU A 46 -23.76 3.09 9.57
CA LEU A 46 -24.13 1.70 9.83
C LEU A 46 -25.11 1.54 11.00
N SER A 47 -25.41 2.62 11.73
CA SER A 47 -26.25 2.60 12.94
C SER A 47 -27.73 2.89 12.68
N GLY A 48 -28.07 3.26 11.44
CA GLY A 48 -29.45 3.45 10.99
C GLY A 48 -30.21 2.14 10.83
N LYS A 49 -31.53 2.24 10.62
CA LYS A 49 -32.39 1.08 10.31
C LYS A 49 -32.11 0.50 8.93
N ASP A 50 -31.72 1.37 8.00
CA ASP A 50 -31.38 1.02 6.62
C ASP A 50 -29.87 1.02 6.45
N LEU A 51 -29.35 0.03 5.72
CA LEU A 51 -27.93 -0.06 5.39
C LEU A 51 -27.57 0.91 4.25
N PRO A 52 -26.36 1.48 4.25
CA PRO A 52 -25.89 2.31 3.15
C PRO A 52 -25.60 1.46 1.91
N THR A 53 -25.39 2.12 0.77
CA THR A 53 -24.90 1.40 -0.42
C THR A 53 -23.48 0.89 -0.18
N PHE A 54 -23.24 -0.36 -0.58
CA PHE A 54 -21.90 -0.96 -0.62
C PHE A 54 -21.37 -1.07 -2.05
N LYS A 55 -22.05 -0.44 -3.02
CA LYS A 55 -21.72 -0.53 -4.44
C LYS A 55 -21.63 0.86 -5.04
N PHE A 56 -20.57 1.06 -5.81
CA PHE A 56 -20.40 2.18 -6.71
C PHE A 56 -19.89 1.67 -8.07
N GLU A 57 -20.48 2.13 -9.17
CA GLU A 57 -20.12 1.69 -10.53
C GLU A 57 -19.02 2.60 -11.11
N LEU A 58 -17.77 2.40 -10.68
CA LEU A 58 -16.63 3.26 -11.01
C LEU A 58 -16.48 3.51 -12.52
N GLU A 59 -16.57 2.48 -13.36
CA GLU A 59 -16.39 2.65 -14.82
C GLU A 59 -17.52 3.42 -15.51
N LYS A 60 -18.66 3.63 -14.84
CA LYS A 60 -19.76 4.45 -15.35
C LYS A 60 -19.64 5.92 -14.93
N SER A 61 -18.67 6.27 -14.09
CA SER A 61 -18.46 7.67 -13.69
C SER A 61 -17.84 8.49 -14.82
N GLU A 62 -18.00 9.81 -14.73
CA GLU A 62 -17.34 10.74 -15.61
C GLU A 62 -15.82 10.65 -15.42
N ALA A 63 -15.09 10.50 -16.52
CA ALA A 63 -13.64 10.40 -16.49
C ALA A 63 -13.00 11.76 -16.66
N LYS A 64 -11.89 11.99 -15.95
CA LYS A 64 -10.90 12.97 -16.37
C LYS A 64 -10.20 12.44 -17.62
N VAL A 65 -10.30 13.18 -18.72
CA VAL A 65 -9.70 12.81 -20.01
C VAL A 65 -8.52 13.73 -20.33
N ILE A 66 -7.37 13.13 -20.65
CA ILE A 66 -6.19 13.86 -21.14
C ILE A 66 -5.71 13.17 -22.42
N GLY A 67 -5.89 13.83 -23.56
CA GLY A 67 -5.69 13.21 -24.85
C GLY A 67 -6.64 12.02 -25.04
N LYS A 68 -6.07 10.82 -25.14
CA LYS A 68 -6.81 9.55 -25.22
C LYS A 68 -6.72 8.72 -23.94
N SER A 69 -5.98 9.20 -22.93
CA SER A 69 -5.86 8.59 -21.60
C SER A 69 -7.01 9.04 -20.69
N THR A 70 -7.38 8.22 -19.72
CA THR A 70 -8.50 8.49 -18.81
C THR A 70 -8.19 8.12 -17.36
N ALA A 71 -8.75 8.84 -16.40
CA ALA A 71 -8.78 8.45 -14.99
C ALA A 71 -10.19 8.66 -14.41
N ARG A 72 -10.69 7.68 -13.68
CA ARG A 72 -11.95 7.72 -12.91
C ARG A 72 -11.64 7.41 -11.47
N GLU A 73 -12.26 8.12 -10.54
CA GLU A 73 -12.05 7.89 -9.11
C GLU A 73 -13.35 7.61 -8.36
N ALA A 74 -13.21 6.87 -7.27
CA ALA A 74 -14.22 6.72 -6.24
C ALA A 74 -13.55 6.94 -4.89
N THR A 75 -13.96 8.02 -4.23
CA THR A 75 -13.54 8.36 -2.87
C THR A 75 -14.74 8.24 -1.93
N VAL A 76 -14.55 8.68 -0.67
CA VAL A 76 -15.65 8.81 0.30
C VAL A 76 -16.78 9.72 -0.19
N GLU A 77 -16.54 10.61 -1.15
CA GLU A 77 -17.57 11.46 -1.74
C GLU A 77 -18.57 10.65 -2.59
N GLN A 78 -18.08 9.63 -3.32
CA GLN A 78 -18.91 8.77 -4.17
C GLN A 78 -19.42 7.54 -3.42
N LEU A 79 -18.62 6.98 -2.50
CA LEU A 79 -18.95 5.81 -1.70
C LEU A 79 -18.65 6.07 -0.22
N PRO A 80 -19.55 6.74 0.52
CA PRO A 80 -19.30 7.20 1.90
C PRO A 80 -18.94 6.10 2.91
N ILE A 81 -19.33 4.85 2.63
CA ILE A 81 -18.96 3.72 3.48
C ILE A 81 -17.48 3.34 3.35
N SER A 82 -16.81 3.70 2.24
CA SER A 82 -15.40 3.41 1.98
C SER A 82 -14.50 4.50 2.56
N LYS A 83 -14.42 4.57 3.89
CA LYS A 83 -13.66 5.61 4.60
C LYS A 83 -12.14 5.36 4.63
N GLY A 84 -11.73 4.10 4.56
CA GLY A 84 -10.33 3.70 4.71
C GLY A 84 -9.56 3.57 3.39
N ILE A 85 -10.26 3.49 2.26
CA ILE A 85 -9.67 3.24 0.94
C ILE A 85 -10.45 4.04 -0.10
N ALA A 86 -9.73 4.60 -1.07
CA ALA A 86 -10.27 5.16 -2.30
C ALA A 86 -9.69 4.38 -3.49
N GLY A 87 -10.35 4.44 -4.65
CA GLY A 87 -9.92 3.74 -5.86
C GLY A 87 -9.84 4.66 -7.05
N VAL A 88 -8.84 4.44 -7.90
CA VAL A 88 -8.71 5.10 -9.20
C VAL A 88 -8.57 4.02 -10.28
N SER A 89 -9.40 4.10 -11.32
CA SER A 89 -9.22 3.37 -12.57
C SER A 89 -8.53 4.28 -13.57
N MET A 90 -7.30 3.94 -13.93
CA MET A 90 -6.47 4.73 -14.84
C MET A 90 -6.12 3.94 -16.09
N LYS A 91 -6.28 4.57 -17.25
CA LYS A 91 -5.83 4.08 -18.55
C LYS A 91 -4.86 5.08 -19.16
N LEU A 92 -3.67 4.60 -19.52
CA LEU A 92 -2.66 5.36 -20.25
C LEU A 92 -2.51 4.79 -21.65
N GLU A 93 -2.46 5.68 -22.64
CA GLU A 93 -2.14 5.30 -24.01
C GLU A 93 -0.63 5.04 -24.18
N PRO A 94 -0.21 4.28 -25.22
CA PRO A 94 1.20 4.01 -25.46
C PRO A 94 2.05 5.28 -25.53
N GLY A 95 3.08 5.34 -24.67
CA GLY A 95 3.98 6.50 -24.57
C GLY A 95 3.44 7.68 -23.75
N ALA A 96 2.19 7.63 -23.27
CA ALA A 96 1.69 8.60 -22.30
C ALA A 96 2.30 8.33 -20.91
N MET A 97 2.40 9.39 -20.11
CA MET A 97 2.89 9.29 -18.74
C MET A 97 1.92 9.93 -17.76
N ARG A 98 1.80 9.32 -16.58
CA ARG A 98 1.38 10.04 -15.39
C ARG A 98 2.62 10.81 -14.88
N GLU A 99 2.51 12.13 -14.79
CA GLU A 99 3.62 12.99 -14.36
C GLU A 99 4.21 12.55 -13.01
N LEU A 100 5.49 12.84 -12.76
CA LEU A 100 6.11 12.58 -11.46
C LEU A 100 5.35 13.31 -10.36
N HIS A 101 4.95 12.57 -9.33
CA HIS A 101 4.16 13.11 -8.22
C HIS A 101 4.33 12.23 -6.97
N TRP A 102 3.82 12.72 -5.85
CA TRP A 102 3.74 11.98 -4.59
C TRP A 102 2.47 12.34 -3.84
N HIS A 103 2.05 11.48 -2.91
CA HIS A 103 0.97 11.75 -1.97
C HIS A 103 1.50 11.55 -0.55
N ALA A 104 1.41 12.57 0.31
CA ALA A 104 1.94 12.47 1.67
C ALA A 104 1.03 11.68 2.64
N THR A 105 -0.26 11.56 2.30
CA THR A 105 -1.31 11.06 3.21
C THR A 105 -1.88 9.71 2.80
N ALA A 106 -1.36 9.11 1.72
CA ALA A 106 -1.83 7.83 1.21
C ALA A 106 -0.65 7.04 0.63
N ALA A 107 -0.60 5.75 0.96
CA ALA A 107 0.19 4.81 0.19
C ALA A 107 -0.60 4.40 -1.07
N GLU A 108 0.11 4.04 -2.13
CA GLU A 108 -0.50 3.61 -3.38
C GLU A 108 -0.27 2.11 -3.55
N TRP A 109 -1.33 1.36 -3.83
CA TRP A 109 -1.23 -0.03 -4.28
C TRP A 109 -1.92 -0.12 -5.63
N ALA A 110 -1.31 -0.80 -6.59
CA ALA A 110 -1.92 -0.96 -7.90
C ALA A 110 -1.86 -2.39 -8.42
N PHE A 111 -2.78 -2.68 -9.32
CA PHE A 111 -2.90 -3.93 -10.04
C PHE A 111 -3.08 -3.64 -11.52
N VAL A 112 -2.24 -4.22 -12.36
CA VAL A 112 -2.33 -4.02 -13.81
C VAL A 112 -3.37 -4.97 -14.40
N ILE A 113 -4.45 -4.39 -14.92
CA ILE A 113 -5.55 -5.14 -15.55
C ILE A 113 -5.19 -5.54 -16.98
N GLU A 114 -4.68 -4.59 -17.78
CA GLU A 114 -4.32 -4.78 -19.17
C GLU A 114 -3.11 -3.93 -19.57
N GLY A 115 -2.46 -4.28 -20.68
CA GLY A 115 -1.34 -3.53 -21.23
C GLY A 115 -0.03 -3.76 -20.49
N ARG A 116 0.88 -2.78 -20.57
CA ARG A 116 2.19 -2.77 -19.90
C ARG A 116 2.52 -1.35 -19.47
N THR A 117 3.10 -1.19 -18.30
CA THR A 117 3.54 0.11 -17.79
C THR A 117 4.93 0.00 -17.19
N ARG A 118 5.63 1.12 -17.10
CA ARG A 118 6.88 1.26 -16.36
C ARG A 118 6.67 2.25 -15.23
N THR A 119 7.05 1.89 -14.01
CA THR A 119 7.06 2.82 -12.89
C THR A 119 8.49 3.17 -12.53
N THR A 120 8.65 4.31 -11.88
CA THR A 120 9.91 4.71 -11.23
C THR A 120 9.54 5.27 -9.86
N VAL A 121 10.17 4.75 -8.81
CA VAL A 121 10.00 5.24 -7.44
C VAL A 121 11.36 5.66 -6.89
N ILE A 122 11.37 6.71 -6.07
CA ILE A 122 12.55 7.18 -5.35
C ILE A 122 12.22 7.18 -3.86
N ASP A 123 13.03 6.49 -3.07
CA ASP A 123 12.84 6.42 -1.62
C ASP A 123 13.40 7.68 -0.91
N PRO A 124 13.09 7.89 0.38
CA PRO A 124 13.59 9.04 1.14
C PRO A 124 15.12 9.09 1.30
N GLN A 125 15.83 7.99 1.03
CA GLN A 125 17.29 7.91 1.05
C GLN A 125 17.90 8.26 -0.32
N GLY A 126 17.07 8.48 -1.34
CA GLY A 126 17.47 8.81 -2.70
C GLY A 126 17.80 7.58 -3.56
N ASN A 127 17.48 6.37 -3.11
CA ASN A 127 17.58 5.18 -3.95
C ASN A 127 16.40 5.16 -4.94
N ALA A 128 16.63 4.67 -6.15
CA ALA A 128 15.62 4.59 -7.18
C ALA A 128 15.43 3.15 -7.66
N GLU A 129 14.18 2.80 -7.93
CA GLU A 129 13.78 1.54 -8.54
C GLU A 129 12.94 1.84 -9.79
N THR A 130 13.07 1.02 -10.83
CA THR A 130 12.36 1.19 -12.09
C THR A 130 12.07 -0.16 -12.70
N ASP A 131 10.79 -0.49 -12.79
CA ASP A 131 10.33 -1.81 -13.20
C ASP A 131 9.20 -1.73 -14.23
N ASP A 132 9.12 -2.80 -15.04
CA ASP A 132 8.05 -3.01 -16.00
C ASP A 132 7.00 -3.96 -15.43
N PHE A 133 5.74 -3.54 -15.46
CA PHE A 133 4.58 -4.32 -15.00
C PHE A 133 3.68 -4.69 -16.17
N GLY A 134 3.21 -5.93 -16.20
CA GLY A 134 2.20 -6.45 -17.12
C GLY A 134 0.95 -6.96 -16.39
N PRO A 135 -0.02 -7.54 -17.11
CA PRO A 135 -1.29 -7.94 -16.53
C PRO A 135 -1.12 -8.96 -15.41
N GLY A 136 -1.72 -8.69 -14.25
CA GLY A 136 -1.59 -9.53 -13.05
C GLY A 136 -0.51 -9.08 -12.07
N ASP A 137 0.40 -8.20 -12.48
CA ASP A 137 1.45 -7.67 -11.60
C ASP A 137 0.92 -6.56 -10.68
N VAL A 138 1.61 -6.35 -9.55
CA VAL A 138 1.26 -5.38 -8.50
C VAL A 138 2.47 -4.53 -8.10
N TRP A 139 2.23 -3.29 -7.70
CA TRP A 139 3.23 -2.44 -7.02
C TRP A 139 2.67 -1.79 -5.75
N TYR A 140 3.58 -1.35 -4.88
CA TYR A 140 3.30 -0.61 -3.65
C TYR A 140 4.48 0.30 -3.27
#